data_AF-A0A136NCE4-F1
#
_entry.id   AF-A0A136NCE4-F1
#
_cell.length_a   1.000
_cell.length_b   1.000
_cell.length_c   1.000
_cell.angle_alpha   90.00
_cell.angle_beta   90.00
_cell.angle_gamma   90.00
#
_symmetry.space_group_name_H-M   'P 1'
#
loop_
_entity.id
_entity.type
_entity.pdbx_description
1 polymer ?
#
loop_
_entity_poly.entity_id
_entity_poly.type
_entity_poly.pdbx_seq_one_letter_code
_entity_poly.pdbx_strand_id
1 'polypeptide(L)'
;MLYDKASQPDLPQYLLLFGDASYDYKDRILNNTNLVPTSETKESIDKTTGYCSDDFFGFLDDHEDQNNFSNNQINTLDIGIGRLPISSINTASQVLQKIMNYDSPNSFGPWKNNMTFNADNGDQNTHLSDAEVMSQYVNDSLPNYNPYKIYVGGFNIESTPAGPRAPEANTAVREQIFNGTFLMNYNGHGGPLGWCEERIFSMDDVNIMTNFNKLPLFITATCDFAPFDNPAVNSAGEILLTKPNGGAIGLMTTTQLVYADQNRIMNLNYMKSGFSTNAQLEFPTLGDAYKNSKNLRYVSNVDVYVASNFRKFALLGDPGLPLAFPNYQVFTDSINGVSINIAYDTLKSLGKYTISGHVADQNGNLLNNFNGIVYPTIF
;
A
#
# COMPACT_ATOMS: atom_id res chain seq x y z
N MET A 1 20.80 -21.37 -11.01
CA MET A 1 20.31 -20.57 -9.86
C MET A 1 19.42 -21.45 -8.98
N LEU A 2 18.91 -20.96 -7.83
CA LEU A 2 17.96 -21.72 -6.99
C LEU A 2 16.72 -22.11 -7.83
N TYR A 3 16.25 -21.15 -8.62
CA TYR A 3 15.17 -21.29 -9.60
C TYR A 3 15.41 -22.42 -10.61
N ASP A 4 16.51 -22.38 -11.39
CA ASP A 4 16.78 -23.41 -12.43
C ASP A 4 16.98 -24.83 -11.87
N LYS A 5 17.25 -24.96 -10.57
CA LYS A 5 17.44 -26.24 -9.89
C LYS A 5 16.17 -26.76 -9.23
N ALA A 6 15.14 -25.92 -9.09
CA ALA A 6 13.92 -26.27 -8.39
C ALA A 6 13.02 -27.16 -9.27
N SER A 7 12.34 -28.11 -8.64
CA SER A 7 11.22 -28.80 -9.27
C SER A 7 9.97 -27.91 -9.18
N GLN A 8 8.94 -28.16 -9.99
CA GLN A 8 7.69 -27.38 -9.97
C GLN A 8 7.11 -27.10 -8.57
N PRO A 9 7.01 -28.06 -7.64
CA PRO A 9 6.53 -27.79 -6.27
C PRO A 9 7.50 -26.97 -5.41
N ASP A 10 8.78 -26.90 -5.77
CA ASP A 10 9.83 -26.22 -5.01
C ASP A 10 10.21 -24.86 -5.61
N LEU A 11 9.49 -24.39 -6.64
CA LEU A 11 9.77 -23.11 -7.27
C LEU A 11 9.63 -21.99 -6.22
N PRO A 12 10.65 -21.14 -6.06
CA PRO A 12 10.54 -20.00 -5.16
C PRO A 12 9.40 -19.11 -5.64
N GLN A 13 8.52 -18.70 -4.74
CA GLN A 13 7.41 -17.79 -5.07
C GLN A 13 7.69 -16.35 -4.64
N TYR A 14 8.52 -16.19 -3.60
CA TYR A 14 8.79 -14.91 -2.98
C TYR A 14 10.26 -14.74 -2.63
N LEU A 15 10.74 -13.50 -2.69
CA LEU A 15 12.04 -13.06 -2.20
C LEU A 15 11.85 -11.95 -1.16
N LEU A 16 12.20 -12.24 0.09
CA LEU A 16 12.27 -11.24 1.14
C LEU A 16 13.72 -10.75 1.31
N LEU A 17 13.96 -9.48 1.00
CA LEU A 17 15.22 -8.79 1.22
C LEU A 17 15.24 -8.24 2.66
N PHE A 18 15.84 -9.00 3.57
CA PHE A 18 15.87 -8.68 4.99
C PHE A 18 17.09 -7.84 5.35
N GLY A 19 17.01 -6.54 5.09
CA GLY A 19 18.08 -5.60 5.37
C GLY A 19 17.93 -4.30 4.59
N ASP A 20 18.56 -3.28 5.12
CA ASP A 20 18.69 -1.99 4.45
C ASP A 20 19.69 -2.05 3.28
N ALA A 21 19.60 -1.09 2.35
CA ALA A 21 20.43 -1.04 1.16
C ALA A 21 21.30 0.21 1.11
N SER A 22 22.18 0.30 0.11
CA SER A 22 22.85 1.55 -0.21
C SER A 22 23.26 1.63 -1.68
N TYR A 23 23.19 2.83 -2.25
CA TYR A 23 23.86 3.16 -3.51
C TYR A 23 25.40 3.05 -3.41
N ASP A 24 25.99 3.08 -2.20
CA ASP A 24 27.44 3.06 -1.98
C ASP A 24 27.97 1.66 -1.66
N TYR A 25 28.03 0.81 -2.69
CA TYR A 25 28.61 -0.53 -2.61
C TYR A 25 30.09 -0.58 -2.25
N LYS A 26 30.81 0.55 -2.35
CA LYS A 26 32.26 0.63 -2.09
C LYS A 26 32.59 1.18 -0.72
N ASP A 27 31.57 1.42 0.11
CA ASP A 27 31.69 1.85 1.51
C ASP A 27 32.59 3.09 1.68
N ARG A 28 32.30 4.12 0.89
CA ARG A 28 33.04 5.38 0.81
C ARG A 28 32.45 6.48 1.69
N ILE A 29 31.17 6.37 2.07
CA ILE A 29 30.47 7.30 2.96
C ILE A 29 30.37 6.75 4.37
N LEU A 30 30.34 7.64 5.36
CA LEU A 30 30.15 7.26 6.77
C LEU A 30 28.71 6.82 7.03
N ASN A 31 28.54 5.91 7.99
CA ASN A 31 27.24 5.37 8.41
C ASN A 31 26.45 4.69 7.27
N ASN A 32 27.17 4.02 6.37
CA ASN A 32 26.57 3.25 5.30
C ASN A 32 25.69 2.11 5.85
N THR A 33 24.56 1.83 5.20
CA THR A 33 23.58 0.79 5.57
C THR A 33 23.48 -0.32 4.52
N ASN A 34 24.55 -0.53 3.73
CA ASN A 34 24.65 -1.56 2.68
C ASN A 34 24.69 -3.01 3.24
N LEU A 35 23.58 -3.49 3.81
CA LEU A 35 23.46 -4.83 4.40
C LEU A 35 22.95 -5.86 3.38
N VAL A 36 21.94 -5.49 2.61
CA VAL A 36 21.37 -6.31 1.54
C VAL A 36 21.29 -5.48 0.26
N PRO A 37 21.98 -5.88 -0.82
CA PRO A 37 22.08 -5.08 -2.03
C PRO A 37 20.71 -4.83 -2.66
N THR A 38 20.59 -3.71 -3.35
CA THR A 38 19.54 -3.43 -4.34
C THR A 38 20.16 -3.39 -5.73
N SER A 39 19.39 -3.30 -6.82
CA SER A 39 19.99 -2.93 -8.11
C SER A 39 19.96 -1.42 -8.27
N GLU A 40 21.03 -0.84 -8.81
CA GLU A 40 21.14 0.58 -9.13
C GLU A 40 21.27 0.77 -10.63
N THR A 41 20.62 1.79 -11.18
CA THR A 41 20.83 2.15 -12.58
C THR A 41 22.15 2.89 -12.80
N LYS A 42 22.59 2.97 -14.07
CA LYS A 42 23.85 3.67 -14.42
C LYS A 42 23.69 5.19 -14.34
N GLU A 43 22.46 5.67 -14.47
CA GLU A 43 22.02 7.06 -14.50
C GLU A 43 22.02 7.72 -13.10
N SER A 44 22.99 7.36 -12.25
CA SER A 44 23.10 7.66 -10.81
C SER A 44 22.86 9.11 -10.35
N ILE A 45 23.01 10.12 -11.21
CA ILE A 45 22.80 11.54 -10.86
C ILE A 45 21.51 12.14 -11.45
N ASP A 46 20.82 11.40 -12.31
CA ASP A 46 19.57 11.83 -12.93
C ASP A 46 18.40 11.43 -12.03
N LYS A 47 17.69 12.39 -11.45
CA LYS A 47 16.54 12.09 -10.57
C LYS A 47 15.34 11.50 -11.33
N THR A 48 15.26 11.74 -12.64
CA THR A 48 14.18 11.27 -13.51
C THR A 48 14.42 9.84 -13.96
N THR A 49 15.65 9.47 -14.34
CA THR A 49 15.94 8.13 -14.88
C THR A 49 16.83 7.26 -13.98
N GLY A 50 17.49 7.85 -12.98
CA GLY A 50 18.21 7.19 -11.90
C GLY A 50 17.25 6.61 -10.86
N TYR A 51 17.48 5.37 -10.44
CA TYR A 51 16.73 4.71 -9.37
C TYR A 51 17.42 3.44 -8.87
N CYS A 52 17.06 3.06 -7.65
CA CYS A 52 17.22 1.71 -7.15
C CYS A 52 15.98 0.86 -7.46
N SER A 53 16.15 -0.46 -7.67
CA SER A 53 15.03 -1.38 -7.83
C SER A 53 15.38 -2.80 -7.41
N ASP A 54 14.49 -3.39 -6.62
CA ASP A 54 14.56 -4.81 -6.25
C ASP A 54 13.95 -5.73 -7.33
N ASP A 55 13.28 -5.16 -8.35
CA ASP A 55 12.70 -5.92 -9.48
C ASP A 55 13.75 -6.80 -10.17
N PHE A 56 15.01 -6.33 -10.22
CA PHE A 56 16.13 -7.07 -10.78
C PHE A 56 16.27 -8.49 -10.25
N PHE A 57 16.00 -8.70 -8.95
CA PHE A 57 16.13 -10.02 -8.34
C PHE A 57 14.92 -10.94 -8.58
N GLY A 58 13.86 -10.41 -9.18
CA GLY A 58 12.67 -11.16 -9.56
C GLY A 58 12.57 -11.50 -11.04
N PHE A 59 13.52 -11.04 -11.86
CA PHE A 59 13.71 -11.49 -13.24
C PHE A 59 14.59 -12.73 -13.22
N LEU A 60 14.01 -13.90 -13.41
CA LEU A 60 14.70 -15.19 -13.26
C LEU A 60 14.91 -15.90 -14.60
N ASP A 61 14.31 -15.41 -15.69
CA ASP A 61 14.46 -15.99 -17.02
C ASP A 61 15.75 -15.50 -17.73
N ASP A 62 16.42 -16.41 -18.46
CA ASP A 62 17.71 -16.15 -19.12
C ASP A 62 17.71 -14.98 -20.12
N HIS A 63 16.54 -14.60 -20.62
CA HIS A 63 16.37 -13.59 -21.66
C HIS A 63 15.92 -12.24 -21.10
N GLU A 64 15.89 -12.05 -19.78
CA GLU A 64 15.48 -10.80 -19.16
C GLU A 64 16.67 -9.87 -18.90
N ASP A 65 16.45 -8.57 -19.17
CA ASP A 65 17.43 -7.52 -18.99
C ASP A 65 16.68 -6.21 -18.72
N GLN A 66 16.72 -5.78 -17.46
CA GLN A 66 16.11 -4.52 -17.06
C GLN A 66 16.72 -3.30 -17.75
N ASN A 67 17.94 -3.38 -18.28
CA ASN A 67 18.62 -2.27 -18.93
C ASN A 67 18.32 -2.18 -20.44
N ASN A 68 17.66 -3.18 -21.01
CA ASN A 68 17.33 -3.18 -22.43
C ASN A 68 15.93 -2.62 -22.67
N PHE A 69 15.88 -1.37 -23.13
CA PHE A 69 14.66 -0.69 -23.58
C PHE A 69 14.41 -0.81 -25.09
N SER A 70 15.22 -1.62 -25.79
CA SER A 70 15.16 -1.84 -27.24
C SER A 70 14.60 -3.22 -27.56
N ASN A 71 14.26 -3.45 -28.84
CA ASN A 71 13.90 -4.78 -29.37
C ASN A 71 12.63 -5.44 -28.79
N ASN A 72 11.70 -4.65 -28.22
CA ASN A 72 10.45 -5.15 -27.64
C ASN A 72 10.64 -6.25 -26.57
N GLN A 73 11.71 -6.16 -25.77
CA GLN A 73 11.93 -7.11 -24.69
C GLN A 73 10.87 -6.96 -23.60
N ILE A 74 10.26 -8.09 -23.23
CA ILE A 74 9.30 -8.22 -22.13
C ILE A 74 10.08 -8.79 -20.94
N ASN A 75 10.04 -8.10 -19.80
CA ASN A 75 10.71 -8.52 -18.57
C ASN A 75 9.65 -8.64 -17.47
N THR A 76 9.05 -9.81 -17.29
CA THR A 76 7.99 -9.99 -16.27
C THR A 76 8.57 -10.61 -15.03
N LEU A 77 8.25 -10.05 -13.87
CA LEU A 77 8.64 -10.62 -12.59
C LEU A 77 8.07 -12.03 -12.42
N ASP A 78 8.94 -13.00 -12.14
CA ASP A 78 8.58 -14.39 -11.87
C ASP A 78 8.07 -14.57 -10.43
N ILE A 79 8.66 -13.82 -9.50
CA ILE A 79 8.43 -13.93 -8.05
C ILE A 79 8.04 -12.60 -7.43
N GLY A 80 7.30 -12.66 -6.33
CA GLY A 80 6.99 -11.47 -5.53
C GLY A 80 8.19 -11.06 -4.69
N ILE A 81 8.62 -9.80 -4.78
CA ILE A 81 9.75 -9.29 -4.01
C ILE A 81 9.24 -8.28 -2.97
N GLY A 82 9.77 -8.36 -1.76
CA GLY A 82 9.56 -7.35 -0.72
C GLY A 82 10.83 -7.11 0.06
N ARG A 83 10.98 -5.90 0.61
CA ARG A 83 12.13 -5.51 1.43
C ARG A 83 11.71 -5.08 2.83
N LEU A 84 12.48 -5.50 3.82
CA LEU A 84 12.45 -4.93 5.16
C LEU A 84 13.74 -4.13 5.36
N PRO A 85 13.74 -2.79 5.19
CA PRO A 85 14.92 -1.94 5.33
C PRO A 85 15.31 -1.80 6.80
N ILE A 86 16.05 -2.79 7.29
CA ILE A 86 16.33 -2.98 8.71
C ILE A 86 17.84 -3.05 8.93
N SER A 87 18.34 -2.14 9.77
CA SER A 87 19.77 -2.02 10.09
C SER A 87 20.13 -2.48 11.51
N SER A 88 19.19 -3.05 12.28
CA SER A 88 19.47 -3.58 13.62
C SER A 88 18.60 -4.77 14.01
N ILE A 89 19.13 -5.66 14.86
CA ILE A 89 18.40 -6.81 15.42
C ILE A 89 17.16 -6.36 16.22
N ASN A 90 17.25 -5.22 16.91
CA ASN A 90 16.12 -4.71 17.68
C ASN A 90 14.96 -4.29 16.75
N THR A 91 15.26 -3.53 15.70
CA THR A 91 14.26 -3.13 14.69
C THR A 91 13.69 -4.37 13.97
N ALA A 92 14.52 -5.37 13.66
CA ALA A 92 14.09 -6.65 13.12
C ALA A 92 13.02 -7.32 13.98
N SER A 93 13.31 -7.46 15.28
CA SER A 93 12.37 -8.06 16.24
C SER A 93 11.04 -7.28 16.31
N GLN A 94 11.09 -5.95 16.24
CA GLN A 94 9.91 -5.10 16.33
C GLN A 94 9.01 -5.23 15.09
N VAL A 95 9.60 -5.27 13.89
CA VAL A 95 8.85 -5.48 12.65
C VAL A 95 8.22 -6.87 12.60
N LEU A 96 8.95 -7.92 13.02
CA LEU A 96 8.40 -9.28 13.09
C LEU A 96 7.23 -9.38 14.07
N GLN A 97 7.30 -8.68 15.21
CA GLN A 97 6.18 -8.60 16.17
C GLN A 97 4.93 -7.98 15.54
N LYS A 98 5.07 -6.95 14.71
CA LYS A 98 3.94 -6.37 13.97
C LYS A 98 3.33 -7.36 12.99
N ILE A 99 4.15 -8.04 12.20
CA ILE A 99 3.70 -9.05 11.23
C ILE A 99 2.91 -10.16 11.93
N MET A 100 3.44 -10.69 13.04
CA MET A 100 2.75 -11.72 13.83
C MET A 100 1.45 -11.21 14.50
N ASN A 101 1.39 -9.94 14.90
CA ASN A 101 0.21 -9.36 15.53
C ASN A 101 -0.92 -9.01 14.54
N TYR A 102 -0.57 -8.82 13.27
CA TYR A 102 -1.42 -8.20 12.26
C TYR A 102 -2.80 -8.85 12.08
N ASP A 103 -2.85 -10.18 12.12
CA ASP A 103 -4.11 -10.94 12.05
C ASP A 103 -4.46 -11.67 13.35
N SER A 104 -3.95 -11.18 14.49
CA SER A 104 -4.34 -11.70 15.80
C SER A 104 -5.75 -11.20 16.21
N PRO A 105 -6.43 -11.87 17.16
CA PRO A 105 -7.72 -11.40 17.68
C PRO A 105 -7.71 -9.96 18.21
N ASN A 106 -6.56 -9.47 18.71
CA ASN A 106 -6.41 -8.09 19.17
C ASN A 106 -6.47 -7.06 18.04
N SER A 107 -6.20 -7.49 16.81
CA SER A 107 -6.25 -6.68 15.59
C SER A 107 -7.58 -6.78 14.85
N PHE A 108 -8.56 -7.54 15.36
CA PHE A 108 -9.88 -7.61 14.76
C PHE A 108 -10.69 -6.34 15.04
N GLY A 109 -11.46 -5.88 14.06
CA GLY A 109 -12.35 -4.74 14.22
C GLY A 109 -12.82 -4.14 12.89
N PRO A 110 -13.72 -3.15 12.96
CA PRO A 110 -14.36 -2.56 11.77
C PRO A 110 -13.39 -1.78 10.87
N TRP A 111 -12.18 -1.47 11.35
CA TRP A 111 -11.15 -0.78 10.58
C TRP A 111 -10.77 -1.52 9.30
N LYS A 112 -10.91 -2.86 9.28
CA LYS A 112 -10.67 -3.72 8.11
C LYS A 112 -11.65 -3.47 6.96
N ASN A 113 -12.78 -2.79 7.20
CA ASN A 113 -13.73 -2.40 6.17
C ASN A 113 -13.52 -0.97 5.66
N ASN A 114 -12.58 -0.19 6.20
CA ASN A 114 -12.38 1.20 5.78
C ASN A 114 -11.17 1.30 4.84
N MET A 115 -11.28 2.09 3.79
CA MET A 115 -10.17 2.43 2.89
C MET A 115 -10.09 3.93 2.72
N THR A 116 -8.94 4.52 3.02
CA THR A 116 -8.75 5.97 3.05
C THR A 116 -8.00 6.45 1.83
N PHE A 117 -8.55 7.45 1.15
CA PHE A 117 -7.99 8.07 -0.04
C PHE A 117 -7.65 9.52 0.24
N ASN A 118 -6.38 9.86 0.03
CA ASN A 118 -5.82 11.18 0.29
C ASN A 118 -5.34 11.80 -1.02
N ALA A 119 -5.56 13.10 -1.16
CA ALA A 119 -5.15 13.84 -2.34
C ALA A 119 -4.59 15.21 -2.00
N ASP A 120 -3.47 15.54 -2.62
CA ASP A 120 -2.93 16.89 -2.73
C ASP A 120 -3.87 17.80 -3.57
N ASN A 121 -3.80 19.12 -3.37
CA ASN A 121 -4.67 20.13 -3.98
C ASN A 121 -4.11 20.78 -5.27
N GLY A 122 -2.85 20.45 -5.64
CA GLY A 122 -2.13 21.06 -6.76
C GLY A 122 -2.50 20.56 -8.16
N ASP A 123 -1.73 21.03 -9.15
CA ASP A 123 -1.69 20.51 -10.53
C ASP A 123 -3.04 20.40 -11.25
N GLN A 124 -3.85 21.45 -11.19
CA GLN A 124 -5.16 21.50 -11.85
C GLN A 124 -6.06 20.30 -11.44
N ASN A 125 -6.00 19.90 -10.17
CA ASN A 125 -6.74 18.76 -9.59
C ASN A 125 -6.32 17.38 -10.13
N THR A 126 -5.11 17.24 -10.68
CA THR A 126 -4.62 15.93 -11.17
C THR A 126 -4.62 14.88 -10.05
N HIS A 127 -4.06 15.21 -8.89
CA HIS A 127 -3.98 14.29 -7.75
C HIS A 127 -5.33 13.94 -7.14
N LEU A 128 -6.25 14.91 -7.06
CA LEU A 128 -7.63 14.67 -6.68
C LEU A 128 -8.30 13.71 -7.66
N SER A 129 -8.11 13.92 -8.97
CA SER A 129 -8.68 13.05 -10.01
C SER A 129 -8.13 11.62 -9.93
N ASP A 130 -6.87 11.45 -9.53
CA ASP A 130 -6.26 10.14 -9.31
C ASP A 130 -6.83 9.44 -8.07
N ALA A 131 -6.96 10.17 -6.95
CA ALA A 131 -7.60 9.63 -5.75
C ALA A 131 -9.07 9.26 -5.97
N GLU A 132 -9.81 10.06 -6.75
CA GLU A 132 -11.18 9.74 -7.14
C GLU A 132 -11.25 8.42 -7.90
N VAL A 133 -10.32 8.14 -8.81
CA VAL A 133 -10.28 6.88 -9.55
C VAL A 133 -10.06 5.68 -8.63
N MET A 134 -9.18 5.80 -7.64
CA MET A 134 -8.96 4.73 -6.67
C MET A 134 -10.20 4.53 -5.79
N SER A 135 -10.83 5.61 -5.33
CA SER A 135 -12.04 5.55 -4.52
C SER A 135 -13.25 5.00 -5.30
N GLN A 136 -13.34 5.32 -6.59
CA GLN A 136 -14.39 4.84 -7.47
C GLN A 136 -14.24 3.34 -7.74
N TYR A 137 -13.00 2.85 -7.90
CA TYR A 137 -12.75 1.42 -7.98
C TYR A 137 -13.26 0.67 -6.74
N VAL A 138 -13.10 1.24 -5.53
CA VAL A 138 -13.67 0.65 -4.31
C VAL A 138 -15.19 0.56 -4.41
N ASN A 139 -15.86 1.65 -4.77
CA ASN A 139 -17.32 1.67 -4.92
C ASN A 139 -17.83 0.64 -5.94
N ASP A 140 -17.13 0.53 -7.08
CA ASP A 140 -17.60 -0.29 -8.21
C ASP A 140 -17.26 -1.76 -8.05
N SER A 141 -16.10 -2.07 -7.45
CA SER A 141 -15.52 -3.43 -7.48
C SER A 141 -15.33 -4.05 -6.09
N LEU A 142 -15.33 -3.26 -5.02
CA LEU A 142 -15.04 -3.71 -3.66
C LEU A 142 -16.17 -3.29 -2.68
N PRO A 143 -17.42 -3.74 -2.90
CA PRO A 143 -18.61 -3.24 -2.19
C PRO A 143 -18.61 -3.51 -0.68
N ASN A 144 -17.70 -4.34 -0.17
CA ASN A 144 -17.54 -4.64 1.25
C ASN A 144 -16.66 -3.62 2.00
N TYR A 145 -16.13 -2.61 1.30
CA TYR A 145 -15.27 -1.59 1.88
C TYR A 145 -15.86 -0.19 1.71
N ASN A 146 -15.65 0.64 2.73
CA ASN A 146 -16.11 2.01 2.80
C ASN A 146 -14.96 2.95 2.40
N PRO A 147 -15.07 3.69 1.28
CA PRO A 147 -14.09 4.71 0.95
C PRO A 147 -14.27 5.94 1.86
N TYR A 148 -13.18 6.40 2.47
CA TYR A 148 -13.10 7.63 3.24
C TYR A 148 -12.14 8.60 2.53
N LYS A 149 -12.58 9.83 2.27
CA LYS A 149 -11.84 10.79 1.42
C LYS A 149 -11.31 11.94 2.25
N ILE A 150 -10.00 12.22 2.15
CA ILE A 150 -9.31 13.35 2.78
C ILE A 150 -8.54 14.11 1.70
N TYR A 151 -9.17 15.09 1.09
CA TYR A 151 -8.55 15.87 0.02
C TYR A 151 -8.20 17.26 0.53
N VAL A 152 -6.93 17.64 0.40
CA VAL A 152 -6.41 18.92 0.92
C VAL A 152 -7.22 20.11 0.38
N GLY A 153 -7.67 20.04 -0.88
CA GLY A 153 -8.49 21.09 -1.51
C GLY A 153 -9.86 21.31 -0.86
N GLY A 154 -10.31 20.42 0.03
CA GLY A 154 -11.54 20.55 0.82
C GLY A 154 -11.35 21.17 2.20
N PHE A 155 -10.12 21.50 2.60
CA PHE A 155 -9.79 22.05 3.92
C PHE A 155 -9.25 23.48 3.82
N ASN A 156 -9.28 24.21 4.94
CA ASN A 156 -8.68 25.54 5.02
C ASN A 156 -7.16 25.44 5.04
N ILE A 157 -6.51 26.31 4.25
CA ILE A 157 -5.05 26.42 4.19
C ILE A 157 -4.63 27.68 4.95
N GLU A 158 -3.76 27.51 5.93
CA GLU A 158 -3.16 28.57 6.71
C GLU A 158 -1.79 28.94 6.13
N SER A 159 -1.53 30.23 5.97
CA SER A 159 -0.20 30.73 5.58
C SER A 159 0.66 30.92 6.82
N THR A 160 1.82 30.26 6.87
CA THR A 160 2.79 30.42 7.96
C THR A 160 4.15 30.87 7.40
N PRO A 161 5.03 31.47 8.21
CA PRO A 161 6.40 31.78 7.79
C PRO A 161 7.20 30.57 7.31
N ALA A 162 6.79 29.36 7.70
CA ALA A 162 7.39 28.10 7.29
C ALA A 162 6.59 27.38 6.19
N GLY A 163 5.85 28.11 5.35
CA GLY A 163 5.04 27.58 4.25
C GLY A 163 3.57 27.32 4.61
N PRO A 164 2.75 26.89 3.64
CA PRO A 164 1.33 26.62 3.86
C PRO A 164 1.11 25.45 4.82
N ARG A 165 -0.02 25.44 5.52
CA ARG A 165 -0.46 24.33 6.39
C ARG A 165 -1.92 24.02 6.14
N ALA A 166 -2.28 22.74 6.20
CA ALA A 166 -3.66 22.30 6.27
C ALA A 166 -3.91 21.54 7.59
N PRO A 167 -4.04 22.22 8.75
CA PRO A 167 -4.09 21.57 10.06
C PRO A 167 -5.29 20.64 10.23
N GLU A 168 -6.43 21.00 9.65
CA GLU A 168 -7.66 20.19 9.68
C GLU A 168 -7.49 18.91 8.84
N ALA A 169 -6.88 19.01 7.66
CA ALA A 169 -6.54 17.85 6.84
C ALA A 169 -5.55 16.91 7.56
N ASN A 170 -4.50 17.47 8.18
CA ASN A 170 -3.53 16.67 8.94
C ASN A 170 -4.20 15.98 10.14
N THR A 171 -5.13 16.67 10.81
CA THR A 171 -5.91 16.09 11.90
C THR A 171 -6.81 14.96 11.42
N ALA A 172 -7.50 15.12 10.29
CA ALA A 172 -8.30 14.06 9.68
C ALA A 172 -7.46 12.81 9.36
N VAL A 173 -6.23 12.98 8.82
CA VAL A 173 -5.32 11.84 8.57
C VAL A 173 -4.96 11.11 9.87
N ARG A 174 -4.56 11.86 10.92
CA ARG A 174 -4.20 11.27 12.22
C ARG A 174 -5.37 10.55 12.87
N GLU A 175 -6.56 11.15 12.85
CA GLU A 175 -7.78 10.56 13.38
C GLU A 175 -8.15 9.29 12.64
N GLN A 176 -8.01 9.28 11.30
CA GLN A 176 -8.33 8.09 10.51
C GLN A 176 -7.36 6.94 10.76
N ILE A 177 -6.07 7.22 10.98
CA ILE A 177 -5.08 6.21 11.42
C ILE A 177 -5.43 5.67 12.81
N PHE A 178 -5.79 6.55 13.75
CA PHE A 178 -6.14 6.17 15.11
C PHE A 178 -7.41 5.31 15.16
N ASN A 179 -8.45 5.73 14.44
CA ASN A 179 -9.70 4.97 14.27
C ASN A 179 -9.44 3.65 13.55
N GLY A 180 -8.52 3.67 12.59
CA GLY A 180 -8.03 2.53 11.83
C GLY A 180 -8.61 2.51 10.41
N THR A 181 -7.76 2.16 9.46
CA THR A 181 -8.11 1.97 8.05
C THR A 181 -7.32 0.80 7.49
N PHE A 182 -7.94 0.00 6.63
CA PHE A 182 -7.31 -1.18 6.03
C PHE A 182 -6.28 -0.79 4.97
N LEU A 183 -6.60 0.27 4.23
CA LEU A 183 -5.76 0.87 3.20
C LEU A 183 -5.63 2.37 3.46
N MET A 184 -4.41 2.87 3.38
CA MET A 184 -4.10 4.29 3.30
C MET A 184 -3.49 4.58 1.91
N ASN A 185 -4.27 5.19 1.03
CA ASN A 185 -3.86 5.54 -0.33
C ASN A 185 -3.58 7.04 -0.40
N TYR A 186 -2.42 7.43 -0.93
CA TYR A 186 -2.04 8.84 -1.11
C TYR A 186 -1.63 9.11 -2.56
N ASN A 187 -2.16 10.20 -3.13
CA ASN A 187 -1.82 10.70 -4.46
C ASN A 187 -1.43 12.17 -4.33
N GLY A 188 -0.20 12.53 -4.69
CA GLY A 188 0.26 13.91 -4.53
C GLY A 188 1.76 14.11 -4.47
N HIS A 189 2.18 15.35 -4.24
CA HIS A 189 3.56 15.69 -3.96
C HIS A 189 4.01 15.15 -2.59
N GLY A 190 5.31 14.98 -2.42
CA GLY A 190 5.85 14.47 -1.18
C GLY A 190 7.34 14.29 -1.28
N GLY A 191 7.89 13.71 -0.23
CA GLY A 191 9.27 13.31 -0.17
C GLY A 191 9.58 12.61 1.14
N PRO A 192 10.87 12.51 1.51
CA PRO A 192 11.29 11.67 2.62
C PRO A 192 10.77 12.13 4.01
N LEU A 193 10.15 13.31 4.12
CA LEU A 193 9.71 13.87 5.40
C LEU A 193 8.18 13.93 5.56
N GLY A 194 7.40 13.57 4.54
CA GLY A 194 5.93 13.61 4.62
C GLY A 194 5.23 13.91 3.28
N TRP A 195 3.94 14.24 3.36
CA TRP A 195 3.08 14.50 2.21
C TRP A 195 2.78 16.00 2.02
N CYS A 196 2.78 16.40 0.74
CA CYS A 196 2.49 17.72 0.18
C CYS A 196 3.17 18.94 0.84
N GLU A 197 2.98 20.12 0.23
CA GLU A 197 3.56 21.37 0.74
C GLU A 197 2.86 21.84 2.03
N GLU A 198 1.56 21.52 2.17
CA GLU A 198 0.71 21.82 3.32
C GLU A 198 1.03 20.98 4.56
N ARG A 199 1.97 20.03 4.44
CA ARG A 199 2.52 19.19 5.53
C ARG A 199 1.44 18.42 6.28
N ILE A 200 0.73 17.56 5.54
CA ILE A 200 -0.06 16.50 6.15
C ILE A 200 0.81 15.24 6.26
N PHE A 201 0.59 14.42 7.28
CA PHE A 201 1.32 13.17 7.48
C PHE A 201 2.85 13.31 7.41
N SER A 202 3.37 14.20 8.25
CA SER A 202 4.80 14.46 8.39
C SER A 202 5.52 13.37 9.20
N MET A 203 6.86 13.41 9.20
CA MET A 203 7.71 12.60 10.08
C MET A 203 7.29 12.69 11.56
N ASP A 204 6.87 13.87 12.03
CA ASP A 204 6.39 14.05 13.41
C ASP A 204 5.11 13.26 13.66
N ASP A 205 4.20 13.24 12.69
CA ASP A 205 2.95 12.46 12.76
C ASP A 205 3.25 10.95 12.80
N VAL A 206 4.21 10.48 11.98
CA VAL A 206 4.66 9.08 11.99
C VAL A 206 5.27 8.69 13.35
N ASN A 207 6.09 9.57 13.94
CA ASN A 207 6.77 9.29 15.20
C ASN A 207 5.82 9.13 16.39
N ILE A 208 4.66 9.78 16.37
CA ILE A 208 3.66 9.68 17.45
C ILE A 208 2.64 8.54 17.25
N MET A 209 2.70 7.80 16.14
CA MET A 209 1.76 6.70 15.88
C MET A 209 1.85 5.57 16.92
N THR A 210 0.67 5.09 17.32
CA THR A 210 0.45 4.04 18.34
C THR A 210 -0.58 2.97 17.92
N ASN A 211 -0.88 2.87 16.62
CA ASN A 211 -1.90 1.99 16.02
C ASN A 211 -1.43 0.52 15.86
N PHE A 212 -0.76 -0.06 16.84
CA PHE A 212 -0.16 -1.41 16.77
C PHE A 212 -1.13 -2.52 16.33
N ASN A 213 -2.41 -2.40 16.68
CA ASN A 213 -3.48 -3.36 16.35
C ASN A 213 -4.27 -3.00 15.08
N LYS A 214 -3.89 -1.94 14.36
CA LYS A 214 -4.62 -1.41 13.20
C LYS A 214 -3.63 -0.90 12.17
N LEU A 215 -2.82 -1.79 11.62
CA LEU A 215 -1.71 -1.47 10.71
C LEU A 215 -2.22 -1.43 9.27
N PRO A 216 -2.36 -0.26 8.62
CA PRO A 216 -2.82 -0.20 7.23
C PRO A 216 -1.74 -0.71 6.28
N LEU A 217 -2.17 -1.21 5.11
CA LEU A 217 -1.34 -1.14 3.92
C LEU A 217 -1.29 0.32 3.45
N PHE A 218 -0.10 0.81 3.10
CA PHE A 218 0.06 2.11 2.45
C PHE A 218 0.33 1.93 0.96
N ILE A 219 -0.37 2.71 0.13
CA ILE A 219 -0.02 2.89 -1.28
C ILE A 219 0.23 4.37 -1.50
N THR A 220 1.48 4.74 -1.78
CA THR A 220 1.93 6.13 -1.85
C THR A 220 2.42 6.46 -3.27
N ALA A 221 1.52 7.07 -4.04
CA ALA A 221 1.78 7.61 -5.37
C ALA A 221 2.38 9.03 -5.26
N THR A 222 3.61 9.11 -4.76
CA THR A 222 4.32 10.37 -4.48
C THR A 222 5.81 10.24 -4.74
N CYS A 223 6.59 11.32 -4.70
CA CYS A 223 8.05 11.24 -4.88
C CYS A 223 8.75 10.71 -3.62
N ASP A 224 9.79 9.88 -3.83
CA ASP A 224 10.84 9.52 -2.86
C ASP A 224 10.41 9.43 -1.39
N PHE A 225 9.29 8.75 -1.13
CA PHE A 225 8.78 8.61 0.23
C PHE A 225 9.59 7.60 1.04
N ALA A 226 10.23 6.64 0.37
CA ALA A 226 11.12 5.65 0.98
C ALA A 226 12.37 5.34 0.11
N PRO A 227 13.32 6.29 -0.03
CA PRO A 227 14.61 6.09 -0.71
C PRO A 227 15.55 5.21 0.13
N PHE A 228 15.20 3.93 0.29
CA PHE A 228 15.91 2.98 1.17
C PHE A 228 17.35 2.67 0.74
N ASP A 229 17.79 3.10 -0.44
CA ASP A 229 19.18 3.00 -0.89
C ASP A 229 20.03 4.20 -0.44
N ASN A 230 19.44 5.20 0.23
CA ASN A 230 20.14 6.40 0.64
C ASN A 230 20.43 6.41 2.16
N PRO A 231 21.63 5.98 2.61
CA PRO A 231 21.96 5.89 4.03
C PRO A 231 22.03 7.24 4.75
N ALA A 232 21.98 8.37 4.02
CA ALA A 232 21.92 9.70 4.61
C ALA A 232 20.48 10.13 4.97
N VAL A 233 19.47 9.37 4.56
CA VAL A 233 18.05 9.73 4.69
C VAL A 233 17.34 8.68 5.54
N ASN A 234 16.89 9.09 6.74
CA ASN A 234 15.91 8.32 7.49
C ASN A 234 14.52 8.78 7.04
N SER A 235 13.92 8.08 6.09
CA SER A 235 12.67 8.51 5.46
C SER A 235 11.42 8.21 6.30
N ALA A 236 10.37 9.00 6.13
CA ALA A 236 9.09 8.79 6.77
C ALA A 236 8.49 7.44 6.38
N GLY A 237 8.71 6.96 5.14
CA GLY A 237 8.27 5.65 4.69
C GLY A 237 8.98 4.48 5.40
N GLU A 238 10.29 4.56 5.59
CA GLU A 238 11.04 3.52 6.31
C GLU A 238 10.71 3.52 7.80
N ILE A 239 10.63 4.71 8.43
CA ILE A 239 10.20 4.83 9.83
C ILE A 239 8.76 4.34 10.01
N LEU A 240 7.87 4.61 9.05
CA LEU A 240 6.49 4.13 9.09
C LEU A 240 6.41 2.60 9.11
N LEU A 241 7.22 1.92 8.29
CA LEU A 241 7.30 0.47 8.28
C LEU A 241 7.98 -0.09 9.54
N THR A 242 9.00 0.59 10.07
CA THR A 242 9.80 0.09 11.19
C THR A 242 9.32 0.56 12.57
N LYS A 243 8.28 1.40 12.63
CA LYS A 243 7.70 1.90 13.88
C LYS A 243 7.27 0.74 14.80
N PRO A 244 7.83 0.60 16.02
CA PRO A 244 7.54 -0.56 16.87
C PRO A 244 6.10 -0.61 17.39
N ASN A 245 5.51 0.54 17.72
CA ASN A 245 4.21 0.62 18.39
C ASN A 245 3.07 0.96 17.43
N GLY A 246 3.26 0.85 16.11
CA GLY A 246 2.26 1.27 15.13
C GLY A 246 2.83 1.33 13.72
N GLY A 247 2.35 2.29 12.95
CA GLY A 247 2.79 2.51 11.58
C GLY A 247 1.99 1.69 10.58
N ALA A 248 2.68 1.12 9.60
CA ALA A 248 2.10 0.29 8.53
C ALA A 248 2.44 -1.20 8.68
N ILE A 249 1.66 -2.05 8.00
CA ILE A 249 2.00 -3.47 7.80
C ILE A 249 2.89 -3.67 6.57
N GLY A 250 2.74 -2.82 5.57
CA GLY A 250 3.52 -2.79 4.35
C GLY A 250 3.27 -1.50 3.57
N LEU A 251 4.15 -1.18 2.65
CA LEU A 251 4.06 -0.03 1.76
C LEU A 251 4.31 -0.47 0.31
N MET A 252 3.41 -0.11 -0.60
CA MET A 252 3.69 -0.01 -2.03
C MET A 252 4.01 1.46 -2.30
N THR A 253 5.31 1.79 -2.31
CA THR A 253 5.81 3.18 -2.25
C THR A 253 6.92 3.41 -3.25
N THR A 254 7.33 4.67 -3.42
CA THR A 254 8.38 5.06 -4.35
C THR A 254 9.71 5.30 -3.66
N THR A 255 10.80 5.00 -4.38
CA THR A 255 12.18 5.19 -3.93
C THR A 255 12.79 6.50 -4.44
N GLN A 256 12.26 7.08 -5.52
CA GLN A 256 12.81 8.27 -6.17
C GLN A 256 11.69 9.16 -6.74
N LEU A 257 12.05 10.25 -7.43
CA LEU A 257 11.12 11.14 -8.13
C LEU A 257 10.30 10.37 -9.17
N VAL A 258 8.99 10.64 -9.20
CA VAL A 258 8.03 9.99 -10.08
C VAL A 258 7.02 10.99 -10.65
N TYR A 259 6.24 10.55 -11.65
CA TYR A 259 5.27 11.36 -12.37
C TYR A 259 3.84 10.85 -12.16
N ALA A 260 2.91 11.79 -11.98
CA ALA A 260 1.53 11.52 -11.58
C ALA A 260 0.79 10.57 -12.53
N ASP A 261 0.98 10.74 -13.84
CA ASP A 261 0.33 9.92 -14.87
C ASP A 261 0.72 8.43 -14.74
N GLN A 262 2.00 8.15 -14.54
CA GLN A 262 2.51 6.79 -14.35
C GLN A 262 2.17 6.25 -12.95
N ASN A 263 2.14 7.12 -11.94
CA ASN A 263 1.73 6.76 -10.58
C ASN A 263 0.28 6.29 -10.53
N ARG A 264 -0.63 6.99 -11.21
CA ARG A 264 -2.04 6.61 -11.32
C ARG A 264 -2.18 5.19 -11.86
N ILE A 265 -1.44 4.85 -12.92
CA ILE A 265 -1.50 3.53 -13.53
C ILE A 265 -1.02 2.45 -12.54
N MET A 266 0.13 2.67 -11.88
CA MET A 266 0.66 1.70 -10.91
C MET A 266 -0.22 1.54 -9.69
N ASN A 267 -0.74 2.63 -9.15
CA ASN A 267 -1.66 2.62 -8.02
C ASN A 267 -2.92 1.81 -8.36
N LEU A 268 -3.55 2.08 -9.50
CA LEU A 268 -4.73 1.33 -9.94
C LEU A 268 -4.41 -0.15 -10.23
N ASN A 269 -3.25 -0.44 -10.83
CA ASN A 269 -2.81 -1.81 -11.07
C ASN A 269 -2.64 -2.58 -9.76
N TYR A 270 -2.06 -1.95 -8.72
CA TYR A 270 -1.91 -2.58 -7.41
C TYR A 270 -3.27 -2.76 -6.73
N MET A 271 -4.15 -1.77 -6.78
CA MET A 271 -5.52 -1.89 -6.27
C MET A 271 -6.24 -3.08 -6.92
N LYS A 272 -6.19 -3.20 -8.24
CA LYS A 272 -6.81 -4.32 -8.97
C LYS A 272 -6.18 -5.66 -8.65
N SER A 273 -4.84 -5.70 -8.61
CA SER A 273 -4.10 -6.95 -8.45
C SER A 273 -4.04 -7.42 -7.00
N GLY A 274 -4.21 -6.53 -6.02
CA GLY A 274 -4.10 -6.81 -4.60
C GLY A 274 -5.42 -7.02 -3.87
N PHE A 275 -6.53 -6.50 -4.40
CA PHE A 275 -7.85 -6.58 -3.77
C PHE A 275 -8.87 -7.40 -4.57
N SER A 276 -8.41 -8.17 -5.56
CA SER A 276 -9.24 -9.12 -6.32
C SER A 276 -8.85 -10.55 -5.97
N THR A 277 -9.83 -11.44 -5.87
CA THR A 277 -9.59 -12.86 -5.64
C THR A 277 -9.27 -13.61 -6.93
N ASN A 278 -8.56 -14.73 -6.81
CA ASN A 278 -8.40 -15.69 -7.90
C ASN A 278 -9.67 -16.54 -8.11
N ALA A 279 -9.62 -17.51 -9.02
CA ALA A 279 -10.74 -18.41 -9.30
C ALA A 279 -11.14 -19.31 -8.10
N GLN A 280 -10.26 -19.45 -7.11
CA GLN A 280 -10.45 -20.19 -5.86
C GLN A 280 -10.92 -19.28 -4.70
N LEU A 281 -11.25 -18.01 -4.98
CA LEU A 281 -11.66 -17.00 -3.99
C LEU A 281 -10.55 -16.60 -3.00
N GLU A 282 -9.29 -16.90 -3.32
CA GLU A 282 -8.16 -16.52 -2.49
C GLU A 282 -7.68 -15.12 -2.87
N PHE A 283 -7.43 -14.31 -1.85
CA PHE A 283 -6.77 -13.03 -2.04
C PHE A 283 -5.25 -13.20 -2.18
N PRO A 284 -4.59 -12.35 -2.97
CA PRO A 284 -3.14 -12.39 -3.15
C PRO A 284 -2.40 -11.94 -1.90
N THR A 285 -1.16 -12.41 -1.77
CA THR A 285 -0.18 -11.86 -0.83
C THR A 285 0.29 -10.47 -1.29
N LEU A 286 0.97 -9.73 -0.40
CA LEU A 286 1.60 -8.47 -0.76
C LEU A 286 2.56 -8.62 -1.95
N GLY A 287 3.33 -9.72 -1.98
CA GLY A 287 4.27 -10.04 -3.06
C GLY A 287 3.59 -10.41 -4.37
N ASP A 288 2.50 -11.18 -4.33
CA ASP A 288 1.72 -11.47 -5.53
C ASP A 288 1.04 -10.22 -6.09
N ALA A 289 0.46 -9.38 -5.23
CA ALA A 289 -0.11 -8.09 -5.61
C ALA A 289 0.95 -7.20 -6.28
N TYR A 290 2.15 -7.13 -5.69
CA TYR A 290 3.29 -6.39 -6.23
C TYR A 290 3.67 -6.89 -7.63
N LYS A 291 3.99 -8.20 -7.75
CA LYS A 291 4.37 -8.86 -8.98
C LYS A 291 3.32 -8.66 -10.08
N ASN A 292 2.06 -9.00 -9.79
CA ASN A 292 0.98 -8.96 -10.76
C ASN A 292 0.73 -7.52 -11.25
N SER A 293 0.76 -6.53 -10.33
CA SER A 293 0.54 -5.13 -10.68
C SER A 293 1.63 -4.55 -11.60
N LYS A 294 2.90 -4.91 -11.35
CA LYS A 294 4.05 -4.56 -12.17
C LYS A 294 4.02 -5.28 -13.51
N ASN A 295 3.64 -6.55 -13.53
CA ASN A 295 3.58 -7.35 -14.75
C ASN A 295 2.57 -6.79 -15.76
N LEU A 296 1.48 -6.17 -15.31
CA LEU A 296 0.57 -5.41 -16.19
C LEU A 296 1.26 -4.27 -16.96
N ARG A 297 2.42 -3.79 -16.50
CA ARG A 297 3.26 -2.83 -17.22
C ARG A 297 4.32 -3.50 -18.08
N TYR A 298 4.90 -4.59 -17.57
CA TYR A 298 5.98 -5.31 -18.23
C TYR A 298 5.55 -6.14 -19.45
N VAL A 299 4.29 -6.53 -19.56
CA VAL A 299 3.75 -7.32 -20.70
C VAL A 299 3.69 -6.57 -22.04
N SER A 300 4.19 -5.33 -22.10
CA SER A 300 4.26 -4.51 -23.30
C SER A 300 5.63 -3.84 -23.40
N ASN A 301 6.06 -3.51 -24.62
CA ASN A 301 7.25 -2.69 -24.79
C ASN A 301 7.04 -1.34 -24.08
N VAL A 302 7.97 -0.98 -23.21
CA VAL A 302 7.95 0.24 -22.41
C VAL A 302 9.23 1.02 -22.68
N ASP A 303 9.09 2.30 -23.03
CA ASP A 303 10.25 3.18 -23.15
C ASP A 303 10.89 3.46 -21.77
N VAL A 304 12.11 4.00 -21.81
CA VAL A 304 12.92 4.24 -20.61
C VAL A 304 12.23 5.15 -19.59
N TYR A 305 11.48 6.16 -20.02
CA TYR A 305 10.83 7.11 -19.11
C TYR A 305 9.72 6.39 -18.34
N VAL A 306 8.86 5.68 -19.05
CA VAL A 306 7.79 4.87 -18.46
C VAL A 306 8.36 3.81 -17.52
N ALA A 307 9.34 3.04 -17.99
CA ALA A 307 9.97 1.97 -17.21
C ALA A 307 10.63 2.49 -15.94
N SER A 308 11.37 3.59 -16.04
CA SER A 308 12.03 4.21 -14.89
C SER A 308 11.03 4.65 -13.82
N ASN A 309 9.83 5.10 -14.19
CA ASN A 309 8.84 5.52 -13.22
C ASN A 309 8.27 4.36 -12.42
N PHE A 310 7.74 3.34 -13.10
CA PHE A 310 7.06 2.26 -12.38
C PHE A 310 8.04 1.32 -11.66
N ARG A 311 9.31 1.25 -12.08
CA ARG A 311 10.38 0.51 -11.37
C ARG A 311 10.80 1.13 -10.05
N LYS A 312 10.55 2.42 -9.85
CA LYS A 312 10.73 3.11 -8.57
C LYS A 312 9.71 2.74 -7.51
N PHE A 313 8.59 2.11 -7.90
CA PHE A 313 7.69 1.54 -6.91
C PHE A 313 8.31 0.26 -6.34
N ALA A 314 8.41 0.18 -5.01
CA ALA A 314 8.91 -0.98 -4.28
C ALA A 314 7.87 -1.43 -3.24
N LEU A 315 7.87 -2.73 -2.93
CA LEU A 315 7.18 -3.26 -1.78
C LEU A 315 8.13 -3.24 -0.58
N LEU A 316 7.86 -2.37 0.39
CA LEU A 316 8.47 -2.47 1.70
C LEU A 316 7.52 -3.24 2.63
N GLY A 317 7.87 -4.48 2.94
CA GLY A 317 7.01 -5.42 3.66
C GLY A 317 7.37 -6.88 3.38
N ASP A 318 6.67 -7.78 4.06
CA ASP A 318 6.80 -9.22 3.84
C ASP A 318 6.03 -9.64 2.57
N PRO A 319 6.70 -10.10 1.49
CA PRO A 319 6.01 -10.49 0.26
C PRO A 319 5.13 -11.73 0.43
N GLY A 320 5.38 -12.59 1.43
CA GLY A 320 4.58 -13.77 1.70
C GLY A 320 3.33 -13.50 2.55
N LEU A 321 3.15 -12.27 3.04
CA LEU A 321 2.04 -11.90 3.91
C LEU A 321 0.78 -11.59 3.09
N PRO A 322 -0.34 -12.34 3.25
CA PRO A 322 -1.65 -11.86 2.83
C PRO A 322 -2.09 -10.70 3.72
N LEU A 323 -2.79 -9.71 3.14
CA LEU A 323 -3.49 -8.75 3.98
C LEU A 323 -4.55 -9.47 4.81
N ALA A 324 -4.91 -8.88 5.94
CA ALA A 324 -5.84 -9.48 6.90
C ALA A 324 -7.30 -9.32 6.44
N PHE A 325 -7.59 -9.77 5.22
CA PHE A 325 -8.89 -9.72 4.57
C PHE A 325 -9.97 -10.39 5.42
N PRO A 326 -11.21 -9.86 5.45
CA PRO A 326 -12.31 -10.52 6.13
C PRO A 326 -12.59 -11.91 5.53
N ASN A 327 -12.53 -12.95 6.37
CA ASN A 327 -12.80 -14.33 5.95
C ASN A 327 -14.28 -14.65 5.76
N TYR A 328 -15.15 -13.86 6.39
CA TYR A 328 -16.61 -14.06 6.40
C TYR A 328 -17.33 -12.84 5.88
N GLN A 329 -18.53 -13.07 5.38
CA GLN A 329 -19.41 -12.04 4.85
C GLN A 329 -20.60 -11.83 5.78
N VAL A 330 -21.02 -10.58 5.95
CA VAL A 330 -22.21 -10.21 6.72
C VAL A 330 -23.26 -9.72 5.75
N PHE A 331 -24.41 -10.38 5.74
CA PHE A 331 -25.54 -10.05 4.87
C PHE A 331 -26.63 -9.36 5.68
N THR A 332 -27.22 -8.31 5.10
CA THR A 332 -28.47 -7.75 5.61
C THR A 332 -29.63 -8.49 4.95
N ASP A 333 -30.54 -9.06 5.73
CA ASP A 333 -31.69 -9.81 5.22
C ASP A 333 -32.94 -8.93 5.14
N SER A 334 -33.19 -8.14 6.19
CA SER A 334 -34.40 -7.32 6.30
C SER A 334 -34.24 -6.10 7.20
N ILE A 335 -35.06 -5.08 6.92
CA ILE A 335 -35.24 -3.90 7.76
C ILE A 335 -36.72 -3.84 8.18
N ASN A 336 -36.95 -3.79 9.50
CA ASN A 336 -38.27 -3.94 10.13
C ASN A 336 -39.07 -5.16 9.61
N GLY A 337 -38.38 -6.28 9.39
CA GLY A 337 -38.98 -7.53 8.92
C GLY A 337 -39.35 -7.55 7.43
N VAL A 338 -39.05 -6.49 6.67
CA VAL A 338 -39.22 -6.45 5.21
C VAL A 338 -37.88 -6.71 4.55
N SER A 339 -37.85 -7.66 3.60
CA SER A 339 -36.62 -8.02 2.89
C SER A 339 -36.01 -6.84 2.15
N ILE A 340 -34.67 -6.73 2.16
CA ILE A 340 -33.93 -5.70 1.41
C ILE A 340 -34.06 -5.83 -0.11
N ASN A 341 -34.54 -6.96 -0.61
CA ASN A 341 -34.82 -7.18 -2.03
C ASN A 341 -36.12 -6.50 -2.48
N ILE A 342 -36.94 -6.02 -1.54
CA ILE A 342 -38.11 -5.20 -1.82
C ILE A 342 -37.68 -3.75 -1.71
N ALA A 343 -38.02 -2.92 -2.69
CA ALA A 343 -37.74 -1.48 -2.64
C ALA A 343 -38.27 -0.90 -1.33
N TYR A 344 -37.35 -0.55 -0.43
CA TYR A 344 -37.66 -0.05 0.89
C TYR A 344 -37.65 1.48 0.87
N ASP A 345 -38.71 2.10 1.41
CA ASP A 345 -38.78 3.55 1.55
C ASP A 345 -37.71 4.02 2.56
N THR A 346 -37.20 5.22 2.30
CA THR A 346 -36.08 5.87 2.98
C THR A 346 -36.23 5.79 4.50
N LEU A 347 -35.17 5.37 5.20
CA LEU A 347 -35.13 5.45 6.66
C LEU A 347 -35.19 6.93 7.07
N LYS A 348 -36.12 7.26 7.98
CA LYS A 348 -36.30 8.60 8.53
C LYS A 348 -35.38 8.79 9.74
N SER A 349 -34.89 10.01 9.90
CA SER A 349 -34.13 10.38 11.09
C SER A 349 -34.94 10.16 12.37
N LEU A 350 -34.25 9.78 13.45
CA LEU A 350 -34.84 9.48 14.77
C LEU A 350 -35.83 8.30 14.80
N GLY A 351 -35.98 7.57 13.69
CA GLY A 351 -36.77 6.34 13.65
C GLY A 351 -36.09 5.19 14.42
N LYS A 352 -36.90 4.25 14.92
CA LYS A 352 -36.41 2.97 15.45
C LYS A 352 -36.49 1.92 14.34
N TYR A 353 -35.38 1.25 14.10
CA TYR A 353 -35.24 0.25 13.05
C TYR A 353 -34.73 -1.07 13.62
N THR A 354 -35.29 -2.18 13.15
CA THR A 354 -34.77 -3.53 13.42
C THR A 354 -34.09 -4.04 12.16
N ILE A 355 -32.78 -4.25 12.21
CA ILE A 355 -32.00 -4.80 11.11
C ILE A 355 -31.72 -6.27 11.45
N SER A 356 -32.12 -7.18 10.56
CA SER A 356 -31.80 -8.61 10.68
C SER A 356 -30.86 -9.02 9.55
N GLY A 357 -29.95 -9.93 9.85
CA GLY A 357 -28.93 -10.39 8.94
C GLY A 357 -28.30 -11.69 9.41
N HIS A 358 -27.38 -12.22 8.61
CA HIS A 358 -26.64 -13.44 8.91
C HIS A 358 -25.17 -13.35 8.48
N VAL A 359 -24.37 -14.28 8.98
CA VAL A 359 -22.95 -14.41 8.61
C VAL A 359 -22.79 -15.65 7.75
N ALA A 360 -22.03 -15.55 6.67
CA ALA A 360 -21.75 -16.65 5.77
C ALA A 360 -20.24 -16.78 5.47
N ASP A 361 -19.84 -17.96 4.98
CA ASP A 361 -18.52 -18.15 4.39
C ASP A 361 -18.39 -17.42 3.04
N GLN A 362 -17.22 -17.48 2.42
CA GLN A 362 -16.95 -16.85 1.11
C GLN A 362 -17.81 -17.42 -0.03
N ASN A 363 -18.39 -18.60 0.13
CA ASN A 363 -19.30 -19.23 -0.84
C ASN A 363 -20.78 -18.87 -0.57
N GLY A 364 -21.07 -18.06 0.45
CA GLY A 364 -22.42 -17.68 0.84
C GLY A 364 -23.14 -18.74 1.70
N ASN A 365 -22.44 -19.75 2.21
CA ASN A 365 -23.06 -20.73 3.11
C ASN A 365 -23.21 -20.15 4.52
N LEU A 366 -24.41 -20.25 5.08
CA LEU A 366 -24.74 -19.78 6.43
C LEU A 366 -23.85 -20.43 7.51
N LEU A 367 -23.19 -19.60 8.32
CA LEU A 367 -22.40 -20.03 9.47
C LEU A 367 -23.27 -20.09 10.74
N ASN A 368 -23.98 -21.20 10.91
CA ASN A 368 -24.93 -21.41 12.02
C ASN A 368 -24.32 -21.36 13.44
N ASN A 369 -23.00 -21.54 13.55
CA ASN A 369 -22.27 -21.57 14.81
C ASN A 369 -21.35 -20.35 15.00
N PHE A 370 -21.46 -19.32 14.17
CA PHE A 370 -20.68 -18.10 14.34
C PHE A 370 -21.09 -17.38 15.63
N ASN A 371 -20.09 -16.99 16.42
CA ASN A 371 -20.25 -16.14 17.60
C ASN A 371 -19.23 -15.02 17.53
N GLY A 372 -19.70 -13.77 17.48
CA GLY A 372 -18.84 -12.61 17.29
C GLY A 372 -19.60 -11.30 17.48
N ILE A 373 -18.90 -10.20 17.24
CA ILE A 373 -19.45 -8.84 17.37
C ILE A 373 -19.68 -8.29 15.96
N VAL A 374 -20.88 -7.75 15.73
CA VAL A 374 -21.21 -7.00 14.51
C VAL A 374 -21.13 -5.51 14.82
N TYR A 375 -20.50 -4.75 13.93
CA TYR A 375 -20.35 -3.29 14.03
C TYR A 375 -21.21 -2.62 12.94
N PRO A 376 -22.48 -2.28 13.22
CA PRO A 376 -23.32 -1.61 12.23
C PRO A 376 -22.84 -0.17 12.03
N THR A 377 -22.75 0.24 10.76
CA THR A 377 -22.55 1.66 10.37
C THR A 377 -23.77 2.09 9.55
N ILE A 378 -24.33 3.25 9.87
CA ILE A 378 -25.50 3.82 9.20
C ILE A 378 -25.05 5.14 8.58
N PHE A 379 -25.25 5.28 7.27
CA PHE A 379 -24.90 6.47 6.49
C PHE A 379 -26.10 7.38 6.25
#